data_AF-A0A976HGI5-F1
#
_entry.id   AF-A0A976HGI5-F1
#
_cell.length_a   1.000
_cell.length_b   1.000
_cell.length_c   1.000
_cell.angle_alpha   90.00
_cell.angle_beta   90.00
_cell.angle_gamma   90.00
#
_symmetry.space_group_name_H-M   'P 1'
#
loop_
_entity.id
_entity.type
_entity.pdbx_description
1 polymer ?
#
loop_
_entity_poly.entity_id
_entity_poly.type
_entity_poly.pdbx_seq_one_letter_code
_entity_poly.pdbx_strand_id
1 'polypeptide(L)'
;MTHRIAILGASGYTGAELVRLIATHPAMQIVALSADRKAGMAMAEVFPFLRHLDLPMLQKIDEIDFSNVDLCFCALPHATTQEVVARLPRDLKIVDLSADFRLRDPAEYQKWYGQPHAAQDLQAEAVYGLT
;
A
#
# COMPACT_ATOMS: atom_id res chain seq x y z
N MET A 1 -15.20 -2.35 -16.08
CA MET A 1 -14.97 -3.34 -15.01
C MET A 1 -14.47 -2.59 -13.79
N THR A 2 -14.83 -3.01 -12.59
CA THR A 2 -14.39 -2.37 -11.34
C THR A 2 -13.16 -3.09 -10.82
N HIS A 3 -12.08 -2.36 -10.56
CA HIS A 3 -10.85 -2.90 -9.99
C HIS A 3 -10.94 -2.96 -8.46
N ARG A 4 -10.60 -4.11 -7.89
CA ARG A 4 -10.59 -4.36 -6.45
C ARG A 4 -9.26 -3.94 -5.86
N ILE A 5 -9.30 -3.01 -4.92
CA ILE A 5 -8.14 -2.31 -4.39
C ILE A 5 -7.86 -2.71 -2.95
N ALA A 6 -6.61 -3.03 -2.66
CA ALA A 6 -6.07 -3.07 -1.30
C ALA A 6 -5.24 -1.81 -1.02
N ILE A 7 -5.38 -1.23 0.17
CA ILE A 7 -4.51 -0.14 0.64
C ILE A 7 -3.77 -0.62 1.88
N LEU A 8 -2.46 -0.78 1.76
CA LEU A 8 -1.60 -1.16 2.87
C LEU A 8 -1.11 0.09 3.60
N GLY A 9 -1.32 0.19 4.92
CA GLY A 9 -1.01 1.41 5.68
C GLY A 9 -2.11 2.47 5.64
N ALA A 10 -3.37 2.06 5.56
CA ALA A 10 -4.54 2.94 5.45
C ALA A 10 -4.69 3.92 6.63
N SER A 11 -4.14 3.58 7.80
CA SER A 11 -4.23 4.42 9.01
C SER A 11 -3.30 5.65 9.04
N GLY A 12 -2.43 5.84 8.05
CA GLY A 12 -1.63 7.05 7.86
C GLY A 12 -2.35 8.10 7.01
N TYR A 13 -1.82 9.33 6.93
CA TYR A 13 -2.46 10.41 6.16
C TYR A 13 -2.50 10.14 4.65
N THR A 14 -1.43 9.58 4.08
CA THR A 14 -1.40 9.16 2.67
C THR A 14 -2.41 8.05 2.39
N GLY A 15 -2.52 7.08 3.31
CA GLY A 15 -3.56 6.04 3.27
C GLY A 15 -4.97 6.61 3.33
N ALA A 16 -5.23 7.58 4.21
CA ALA A 16 -6.52 8.25 4.30
C ALA A 16 -6.90 9.03 3.03
N GLU A 17 -5.92 9.69 2.39
CA GLU A 17 -6.14 10.36 1.10
C GLU A 17 -6.40 9.36 -0.03
N LEU A 18 -5.70 8.23 -0.08
CA LEU A 18 -6.03 7.14 -1.01
C LEU A 18 -7.45 6.63 -0.80
N VAL A 19 -7.86 6.41 0.46
CA VAL A 19 -9.24 6.02 0.78
C VAL A 19 -10.23 7.07 0.26
N ARG A 20 -10.00 8.36 0.57
CA ARG A 20 -10.88 9.46 0.15
C ARG A 20 -11.02 9.54 -1.38
N LEU A 21 -9.92 9.38 -2.11
CA LEU A 21 -9.91 9.42 -3.57
C LEU A 21 -10.59 8.19 -4.18
N ILE A 22 -10.24 7.00 -3.72
CA ILE A 22 -10.68 5.73 -4.31
C ILE A 22 -12.13 5.41 -3.97
N ALA A 23 -12.61 5.77 -2.76
CA ALA A 23 -13.99 5.52 -2.35
C ALA A 23 -15.05 6.21 -3.24
N THR A 24 -14.64 7.21 -4.03
CA THR A 24 -15.52 7.90 -4.99
C THR A 24 -15.14 7.65 -6.45
N HIS A 25 -14.18 6.76 -6.70
CA HIS A 25 -13.67 6.50 -8.04
C HIS A 25 -14.58 5.53 -8.80
N PRO A 26 -15.04 5.84 -10.03
CA PRO A 26 -16.09 5.09 -10.72
C PRO A 26 -15.70 3.67 -11.15
N ALA A 27 -14.39 3.39 -11.22
CA ALA A 27 -13.86 2.10 -11.67
C ALA A 27 -13.00 1.39 -10.62
N MET A 28 -13.02 1.83 -9.36
CA MET A 28 -12.25 1.20 -8.29
C MET A 28 -13.11 0.98 -7.05
N GLN A 29 -12.87 -0.11 -6.34
CA GLN A 29 -13.55 -0.45 -5.10
C GLN A 29 -12.52 -0.90 -4.06
N ILE A 30 -12.56 -0.31 -2.87
CA ILE A 30 -11.72 -0.72 -1.75
C ILE A 30 -12.27 -2.04 -1.19
N VAL A 31 -11.46 -3.10 -1.23
CA VAL A 31 -11.82 -4.42 -0.70
C VAL A 31 -11.01 -4.80 0.54
N ALA A 32 -9.86 -4.17 0.77
CA ALA A 32 -9.03 -4.42 1.94
C ALA A 32 -8.27 -3.16 2.39
N LEU A 33 -8.18 -2.96 3.69
CA LEU A 33 -7.43 -1.85 4.31
C LEU A 33 -6.53 -2.40 5.40
N SER A 34 -5.23 -2.14 5.32
CA SER A 34 -4.29 -2.62 6.33
C SER A 34 -3.91 -1.54 7.33
N ALA A 35 -3.72 -1.96 8.58
CA ALA A 35 -3.07 -1.18 9.62
C ALA A 35 -2.34 -2.13 10.57
N ASP A 36 -1.25 -1.64 11.18
CA ASP A 36 -0.55 -2.42 12.19
C ASP A 36 -1.25 -2.30 13.56
N ARG A 37 -0.99 -1.23 14.32
CA ARG A 37 -1.55 -1.03 15.67
C ARG A 37 -3.07 -0.84 15.73
N LYS A 38 -3.69 -0.50 14.61
CA LYS A 38 -5.13 -0.19 14.50
C LYS A 38 -5.93 -1.29 13.79
N ALA A 39 -5.34 -2.46 13.56
CA ALA A 39 -6.09 -3.63 13.08
C ALA A 39 -7.25 -3.94 14.04
N GLY A 40 -8.39 -4.35 13.49
CA GLY A 40 -9.65 -4.58 14.20
C GLY A 40 -10.50 -3.33 14.41
N MET A 41 -10.03 -2.13 14.06
CA MET A 41 -10.81 -0.89 14.13
C MET A 41 -11.47 -0.56 12.79
N ALA A 42 -12.61 0.14 12.82
CA ALA A 42 -13.18 0.77 11.65
C ALA A 42 -12.34 2.00 11.27
N MET A 43 -12.28 2.33 9.97
CA MET A 43 -11.59 3.56 9.54
C MET A 43 -12.18 4.82 10.14
N ALA A 44 -13.49 4.85 10.43
CA ALA A 44 -14.17 5.96 11.07
C ALA A 44 -13.66 6.25 12.50
N GLU A 45 -13.18 5.23 13.22
CA GLU A 45 -12.58 5.40 14.55
C GLU A 45 -11.19 6.04 14.47
N VAL A 46 -10.49 5.83 13.34
CA VAL A 46 -9.16 6.38 13.08
C VAL A 46 -9.26 7.80 12.50
N PHE A 47 -10.15 7.99 11.53
CA PHE A 47 -10.39 9.22 10.80
C PHE A 47 -11.91 9.49 10.73
N PRO A 48 -12.47 10.20 11.72
CA PRO A 48 -13.93 10.41 11.83
C PRO A 48 -14.59 11.11 10.64
N PHE A 49 -13.82 11.81 9.79
CA PHE A 49 -14.34 12.43 8.58
C PHE A 49 -14.73 11.40 7.51
N LEU A 50 -14.19 10.17 7.56
CA LEU A 50 -14.50 9.06 6.65
C LEU A 50 -15.73 8.23 7.07
N ARG A 51 -16.40 8.56 8.18
CA ARG A 51 -17.52 7.79 8.75
C ARG A 51 -18.75 7.58 7.85
N HIS A 52 -18.84 8.34 6.76
CA HIS A 52 -19.95 8.27 5.81
C HIS A 52 -19.69 7.28 4.67
N LEU A 53 -18.50 6.66 4.65
CA LEU A 53 -18.10 5.67 3.66
C LEU A 53 -18.32 4.26 4.23
N ASP A 54 -18.79 3.35 3.38
CA ASP A 54 -18.83 1.92 3.68
C ASP A 54 -17.46 1.32 3.33
N LEU A 55 -16.66 1.04 4.37
CA LEU A 55 -15.27 0.61 4.25
C LEU A 55 -15.06 -0.69 5.04
N PRO A 56 -14.20 -1.61 4.55
CA PRO A 56 -13.83 -2.77 5.32
C PRO A 56 -13.12 -2.37 6.62
N MET A 57 -13.17 -3.26 7.62
CA MET A 57 -12.40 -3.10 8.85
C MET A 57 -10.90 -3.10 8.55
N LEU A 58 -10.14 -2.37 9.35
CA LEU A 58 -8.70 -2.45 9.31
C LEU A 58 -8.25 -3.85 9.74
N GLN A 59 -7.29 -4.42 9.03
CA GLN A 59 -6.72 -5.73 9.34
C GLN A 59 -5.19 -5.70 9.24
N LYS A 60 -4.52 -6.71 9.79
CA LYS A 60 -3.08 -6.89 9.54
C LYS A 60 -2.87 -7.31 8.09
N ILE A 61 -1.66 -7.06 7.57
CA ILE A 61 -1.34 -7.35 6.16
C ILE A 61 -1.41 -8.86 5.88
N ASP A 62 -0.95 -9.69 6.81
CA ASP A 62 -0.95 -11.15 6.72
C ASP A 62 -2.35 -11.77 6.81
N GLU A 63 -3.35 -11.00 7.23
CA GLU A 63 -4.76 -11.41 7.25
C GLU A 63 -5.48 -11.09 5.92
N ILE A 64 -4.85 -10.35 5.00
CA ILE A 64 -5.47 -9.96 3.71
C ILE A 64 -5.36 -11.12 2.70
N ASP A 65 -6.52 -11.56 2.19
CA ASP A 65 -6.59 -12.43 1.02
C ASP A 65 -6.41 -11.63 -0.27
N PHE A 66 -5.23 -11.77 -0.89
CA PHE A 66 -4.90 -11.11 -2.14
C PHE A 66 -5.42 -11.82 -3.40
N SER A 67 -6.04 -13.01 -3.28
CA SER A 67 -6.59 -13.73 -4.45
C SER A 67 -7.69 -12.94 -5.17
N ASN A 68 -8.30 -12.00 -4.46
CA ASN A 68 -9.38 -11.15 -4.94
C ASN A 68 -8.99 -9.66 -5.02
N VAL A 69 -7.70 -9.35 -5.11
CA VAL A 69 -7.19 -7.99 -5.24
C VAL A 69 -6.55 -7.83 -6.62
N ASP A 70 -6.93 -6.78 -7.34
CA ASP A 70 -6.42 -6.51 -8.69
C ASP A 70 -5.24 -5.51 -8.65
N LEU A 71 -5.25 -4.59 -7.67
CA LEU A 71 -4.23 -3.56 -7.47
C LEU A 71 -4.06 -3.24 -5.98
N CYS A 72 -2.81 -3.05 -5.57
CA CYS A 72 -2.42 -2.67 -4.22
C CYS A 72 -1.72 -1.31 -4.19
N PHE A 73 -2.10 -0.45 -3.26
CA PHE A 73 -1.35 0.75 -2.91
C PHE A 73 -0.60 0.54 -1.59
N CYS A 74 0.70 0.79 -1.58
CA CYS A 74 1.52 0.74 -0.37
C CYS A 74 1.74 2.16 0.17
N ALA A 75 1.12 2.47 1.30
CA ALA A 75 1.29 3.69 2.08
C ALA A 75 1.98 3.38 3.43
N LEU A 76 3.03 2.54 3.36
CA LEU A 76 3.75 2.03 4.51
C LEU A 76 4.92 2.94 4.91
N PRO A 77 5.41 2.86 6.16
CA PRO A 77 6.66 3.51 6.54
C PRO A 77 7.83 3.03 5.67
N HIS A 78 8.81 3.91 5.48
CA HIS A 78 10.05 3.58 4.78
C HIS A 78 10.71 2.31 5.35
N ALA A 79 11.39 1.55 4.48
CA ALA A 79 12.08 0.29 4.72
C ALA A 79 11.18 -0.92 5.03
N THR A 80 9.88 -0.72 5.28
CA THR A 80 8.94 -1.84 5.46
C THR A 80 8.36 -2.32 4.13
N THR A 81 8.34 -1.48 3.09
CA THR A 81 7.66 -1.80 1.85
C THR A 81 8.40 -2.87 1.05
N GLN A 82 9.74 -2.87 1.07
CA GLN A 82 10.55 -3.87 0.34
C GLN A 82 10.20 -5.30 0.74
N GLU A 83 10.14 -5.57 2.04
CA GLU A 83 9.83 -6.91 2.56
C GLU A 83 8.37 -7.29 2.31
N VAL A 84 7.44 -6.35 2.44
CA VAL A 84 6.02 -6.59 2.20
C VAL A 84 5.78 -6.92 0.73
N VAL A 85 6.27 -6.09 -0.19
CA VAL A 85 6.10 -6.27 -1.63
C VAL A 85 6.74 -7.58 -2.10
N ALA A 86 7.89 -7.97 -1.54
CA ALA A 86 8.53 -9.25 -1.84
C ALA A 86 7.69 -10.49 -1.45
N ARG A 87 6.71 -10.35 -0.56
CA ARG A 87 5.81 -11.44 -0.12
C ARG A 87 4.45 -11.42 -0.81
N LEU A 88 4.13 -10.39 -1.59
CA LEU A 88 2.87 -10.29 -2.34
C LEU A 88 2.91 -11.18 -3.60
N PRO A 89 1.74 -11.57 -4.15
CA PRO A 89 1.68 -12.30 -5.40
C PRO A 89 2.42 -11.56 -6.52
N ARG A 90 3.25 -12.28 -7.29
CA ARG A 90 4.14 -11.69 -8.32
C ARG A 90 3.40 -11.04 -9.48
N ASP A 91 2.16 -11.45 -9.72
CA ASP A 91 1.27 -10.92 -10.76
C ASP A 91 0.42 -9.74 -10.29
N LEU A 92 0.39 -9.46 -8.98
CA LEU A 92 -0.35 -8.34 -8.41
C LEU A 92 0.25 -7.00 -8.85
N LYS A 93 -0.60 -6.09 -9.31
CA LYS A 93 -0.17 -4.71 -9.59
C LYS A 93 0.02 -3.96 -8.28
N ILE A 94 1.15 -3.26 -8.16
CA ILE A 94 1.53 -2.56 -6.93
C ILE A 94 1.95 -1.13 -7.29
N VAL A 95 1.44 -0.17 -6.52
CA VAL A 95 1.89 1.22 -6.53
C VAL A 95 2.41 1.56 -5.14
N ASP A 96 3.73 1.72 -5.02
CA ASP A 96 4.37 2.11 -3.77
C ASP A 96 4.50 3.64 -3.68
N LEU A 97 3.90 4.22 -2.62
CA LEU A 97 4.00 5.65 -2.33
C LEU A 97 5.23 5.98 -1.47
N SER A 98 5.89 4.97 -0.91
CA SER A 98 7.13 5.13 -0.16
C SER A 98 8.29 5.50 -1.08
N ALA A 99 9.50 5.61 -0.52
CA ALA A 99 10.70 5.87 -1.29
C ALA A 99 11.48 4.61 -1.67
N ASP A 100 11.04 3.45 -1.18
CA ASP A 100 11.81 2.21 -1.17
C ASP A 100 12.19 1.74 -2.57
N PHE A 101 11.31 1.93 -3.56
CA PHE A 101 11.54 1.50 -4.94
C PHE A 101 11.91 2.64 -5.92
N ARG A 102 12.19 3.85 -5.41
CA ARG A 102 12.42 5.04 -6.26
C ARG A 102 13.83 5.11 -6.85
N LEU A 103 14.84 4.69 -6.08
CA LEU A 103 16.25 4.77 -6.49
C LEU A 103 16.65 3.50 -7.22
N ARG A 104 17.03 3.63 -8.49
CA ARG A 104 17.41 2.47 -9.32
C ARG A 104 18.72 1.83 -8.89
N ASP A 105 19.66 2.63 -8.37
CA ASP A 105 20.95 2.13 -7.89
C ASP A 105 20.83 1.69 -6.42
N PRO A 106 20.99 0.39 -6.10
CA PRO A 106 20.98 -0.10 -4.72
C PRO A 106 22.07 0.54 -3.84
N ALA A 107 23.20 0.95 -4.42
CA ALA A 107 24.26 1.63 -3.67
C ALA A 107 23.83 3.05 -3.26
N GLU A 108 23.10 3.77 -4.12
CA GLU A 108 22.49 5.05 -3.75
C GLU A 108 21.42 4.86 -2.68
N TYR A 109 20.58 3.83 -2.81
CA TYR A 109 19.60 3.50 -1.76
C TYR A 109 20.31 3.29 -0.41
N GLN A 110 21.33 2.45 -0.35
CA GLN A 110 22.07 2.21 0.88
C GLN A 110 22.74 3.47 1.44
N LYS A 111 23.30 4.32 0.58
CA LYS A 111 23.91 5.59 0.98
C LYS A 111 22.92 6.52 1.68
N TRP A 112 21.69 6.64 1.16
CA TRP A 112 20.71 7.60 1.66
C TRP A 112 19.79 7.03 2.76
N TYR A 113 19.55 5.72 2.76
CA TYR A 113 18.62 5.05 3.67
C TYR A 113 19.30 4.16 4.73
N GLY A 114 20.63 4.03 4.67
CA GLY A 114 21.44 3.42 5.73
C GLY A 114 21.35 1.89 5.82
N GLN A 115 20.66 1.23 4.91
CA GLN A 115 20.51 -0.23 4.85
C GLN A 115 20.56 -0.71 3.39
N PRO A 116 21.06 -1.94 3.11
CA PRO A 116 20.97 -2.52 1.78
C PRO A 116 19.52 -2.67 1.31
N HIS A 117 19.29 -2.54 0.00
CA HIS A 117 17.97 -2.79 -0.58
C HIS A 117 17.65 -4.30 -0.52
N ALA A 118 16.55 -4.67 0.14
CA ALA A 118 16.16 -6.06 0.42
C ALA A 118 15.45 -6.77 -0.74
N ALA A 119 14.96 -6.03 -1.73
CA ALA A 119 14.19 -6.56 -2.87
C ALA A 119 14.80 -6.18 -4.24
N GLN A 120 16.07 -6.53 -4.48
CA GLN A 120 16.82 -6.08 -5.66
C GLN A 120 16.20 -6.51 -7.00
N ASP A 121 15.69 -7.75 -7.09
CA ASP A 121 15.03 -8.24 -8.31
C ASP A 121 13.79 -7.40 -8.66
N LEU A 122 13.00 -7.03 -7.65
CA LEU A 122 11.83 -6.18 -7.81
C LEU A 122 12.21 -4.73 -8.14
N GLN A 123 13.31 -4.22 -7.58
CA GLN A 123 13.82 -2.89 -7.89
C GLN A 123 14.18 -2.75 -9.38
N ALA A 124 14.66 -3.81 -10.02
CA ALA A 124 14.98 -3.82 -11.44
C ALA A 124 13.73 -3.71 -12.34
N GLU A 125 12.56 -4.14 -11.84
CA GLU A 125 11.28 -4.10 -12.55
C GLU A 125 10.49 -2.80 -12.26
N ALA A 126 10.83 -2.08 -11.20
CA ALA A 126 10.10 -0.90 -10.75
C ALA A 126 10.21 0.28 -11.75
N VAL A 127 9.08 0.95 -11.98
CA VAL A 127 8.99 2.14 -12.83
C VAL A 127 8.67 3.36 -11.97
N TYR A 128 9.43 4.44 -12.16
CA TYR A 128 9.20 5.70 -11.43
C TYR A 128 7.93 6.39 -11.95
N GLY A 129 6.94 6.57 -11.07
CA GLY A 129 5.61 7.09 -11.41
C GLY A 129 5.51 8.60 -11.56
N LEU A 130 6.39 9.23 -12.35
CA LEU A 130 6.27 10.64 -12.72
C LEU A 130 5.44 10.76 -14.02
N THR A 131 4.19 11.23 -13.89
CA THR A 131 3.21 11.38 -14.98
C THR A 131 3.16 12.78 -15.57
#